data_AF-A0A1I7Z573-F1
#
_entry.id   AF-A0A1I7Z573-F1
#
_cell.length_a   1.000
_cell.length_b   1.000
_cell.length_c   1.000
_cell.angle_alpha   90.00
_cell.angle_beta   90.00
_cell.angle_gamma   90.00
#
_symmetry.space_group_name_H-M   'P 1'
#
loop_
_entity.id
_entity.type
_entity.pdbx_description
1 polymer ?
#
loop_
_entity_poly.entity_id
_entity_poly.type
_entity_poly.pdbx_seq_one_letter_code
_entity_poly.pdbx_strand_id
1 'polypeptide(L)' 'MTRHFGLLIGCLLLSGALGQPAQQTPTQDPRYYIPTNKLCYDEKNEPQRCVPDFVNAAFTRLFEVTNTCGETGPTE' A
#
# COMPACT_ATOMS: atom_id res chain seq x y z
N MET A 1 33.75 -14.50 34.09
CA MET A 1 32.48 -13.81 33.77
C MET A 1 32.53 -12.94 32.50
N THR A 2 33.56 -13.07 31.64
CA THR A 2 33.77 -12.17 30.48
C THR A 2 33.36 -12.75 29.12
N ARG A 3 33.13 -14.07 29.02
CA ARG A 3 32.81 -14.74 27.74
C ARG A 3 31.33 -14.63 27.34
N HIS A 4 30.41 -14.54 28.30
CA HIS A 4 28.97 -14.39 28.02
C HIS A 4 28.62 -12.96 27.57
N PHE A 5 29.37 -11.96 28.02
CA PHE A 5 29.13 -10.55 27.68
C PHE A 5 29.45 -10.27 26.20
N GLY A 6 30.52 -10.89 25.65
CA GLY A 6 30.86 -10.78 24.23
C GLY A 6 29.83 -11.43 23.29
N LEU A 7 29.20 -12.54 23.73
CA LEU A 7 28.15 -13.21 22.96
C LEU A 7 26.85 -12.38 22.91
N LEU A 8 26.52 -11.70 24.02
CA LEU A 8 25.37 -10.80 24.11
C LEU A 8 25.54 -9.54 23.23
N ILE A 9 26.74 -8.96 23.20
CA ILE A 9 27.05 -7.81 22.34
C ILE A 9 27.05 -8.21 20.86
N GLY A 10 27.57 -9.39 20.51
CA GLY A 10 27.55 -9.90 19.14
C GLY A 10 26.12 -10.15 18.61
N CYS A 11 25.22 -10.64 19.46
CA CYS A 11 23.83 -10.90 19.09
C CYS A 11 23.02 -9.60 18.87
N LEU A 12 23.27 -8.56 19.68
CA LEU A 12 22.64 -7.26 19.53
C LEU A 12 23.00 -6.57 18.21
N LEU A 13 24.22 -6.78 17.68
CA LEU A 13 24.66 -6.20 16.41
C LEU A 13 24.12 -6.94 15.17
N LEU A 14 23.83 -8.25 15.26
CA LEU A 14 23.19 -9.01 14.16
C LEU A 14 21.68 -8.75 14.02
N SER A 15 21.03 -8.18 15.04
CA SER A 15 19.57 -8.03 15.10
C SER A 15 19.04 -6.82 14.31
N GLY A 16 19.92 -5.89 13.90
CA GLY A 16 19.52 -4.58 13.35
C GLY A 16 19.13 -4.54 11.88
N ALA A 17 19.21 -5.66 11.15
CA ALA A 17 18.86 -5.73 9.72
C ALA A 17 17.51 -6.41 9.46
N LEU A 18 16.59 -6.40 10.42
CA LEU A 18 15.18 -6.67 10.13
C LEU A 18 14.60 -5.40 9.48
N GLY A 19 14.90 -5.22 8.19
CA GLY A 19 14.09 -4.35 7.34
C GLY A 19 12.63 -4.71 7.59
N GLN A 20 11.83 -3.71 7.97
CA GLN A 20 10.42 -3.92 8.28
C GLN A 20 9.78 -4.68 7.11
N PRO A 21 8.94 -5.71 7.37
CA PRO A 21 8.21 -6.35 6.29
C PRO A 21 7.43 -5.25 5.58
N ALA A 22 7.62 -5.11 4.27
CA ALA A 22 6.77 -4.24 3.47
C ALA A 22 5.32 -4.65 3.78
N GLN A 23 4.56 -3.77 4.44
CA GLN A 23 3.19 -4.04 4.83
C GLN A 23 2.39 -4.30 3.54
N GLN A 24 2.25 -5.57 3.15
CA GLN A 24 1.58 -5.96 1.91
C GLN A 24 0.07 -5.73 1.99
N THR A 25 -0.47 -5.58 3.21
CA THR A 25 -1.88 -5.33 3.44
C THR A 25 -2.14 -3.82 3.46
N PRO A 26 -2.87 -3.27 2.47
CA PRO A 26 -3.37 -1.90 2.58
C PRO A 26 -4.22 -1.82 3.85
N THR A 27 -3.99 -0.79 4.67
CA THR A 27 -4.84 -0.48 5.83
C THR A 27 -6.25 -0.22 5.31
N GLN A 28 -7.11 -1.23 5.39
CA GLN A 28 -8.55 -1.08 5.18
C GLN A 28 -9.18 -0.42 6.41
N ASP A 29 -8.71 0.78 6.75
CA ASP A 29 -9.39 1.64 7.70
C ASP A 29 -10.23 2.64 6.89
N PRO A 30 -11.57 2.57 6.96
CA PRO A 30 -12.46 3.53 6.30
C PRO A 30 -12.26 4.98 6.75
N ARG A 31 -11.52 5.22 7.84
CA ARG A 31 -11.15 6.57 8.32
C ARG A 31 -9.76 7.03 7.90
N TYR A 32 -8.99 6.21 7.18
CA TYR A 32 -7.71 6.62 6.62
C TYR A 32 -7.94 7.40 5.31
N TYR A 33 -8.52 8.59 5.44
CA TYR A 33 -8.50 9.59 4.36
C TYR A 33 -7.27 10.45 4.59
N ILE A 34 -6.20 10.23 3.82
CA ILE A 34 -5.10 11.19 3.81
C ILE A 34 -5.26 12.08 2.59
N PRO A 35 -5.80 13.30 2.75
CA PRO A 35 -5.70 14.27 1.69
C PRO A 35 -4.24 14.69 1.58
N THR A 36 -3.80 14.88 0.34
CA THR A 36 -2.61 15.66 -0.04
C THR A 36 -1.34 14.81 -0.20
N ASN A 37 -1.04 14.44 -1.45
CA ASN A 37 0.14 14.74 -2.28
C ASN A 37 1.57 14.74 -1.66
N LYS A 38 1.75 14.48 -0.37
CA LYS A 38 2.98 14.59 0.42
C LYS A 38 3.43 13.26 1.04
N LEU A 39 2.82 12.14 0.69
CA LEU A 39 3.01 10.86 1.40
C LEU A 39 4.13 9.97 0.88
N CYS A 40 4.76 10.32 -0.24
CA CYS A 40 5.80 9.49 -0.84
C CYS A 40 7.21 9.83 -0.31
N TYR A 41 7.34 10.89 0.50
CA TYR A 41 8.58 11.27 1.17
C TYR A 41 8.29 11.55 2.65
N ASP A 42 9.20 11.18 3.53
CA ASP A 42 9.08 11.44 4.96
C ASP A 42 9.53 12.86 5.33
N GLU A 43 9.53 13.19 6.63
CA GLU A 43 9.97 14.52 7.13
C GLU A 43 11.45 14.82 6.84
N LYS A 44 12.26 13.79 6.61
CA LYS A 44 13.67 13.89 6.25
C LYS A 44 13.90 13.92 4.74
N ASN A 45 12.82 13.93 3.95
CA ASN A 45 12.83 13.87 2.50
C ASN A 45 13.40 12.53 1.95
N GLU A 46 13.30 11.45 2.73
CA GLU A 46 13.62 10.08 2.28
C GLU A 46 12.39 9.46 1.59
N PRO A 47 12.57 8.72 0.48
CA PRO A 47 11.45 8.12 -0.24
C PRO A 47 10.82 6.95 0.54
N GLN A 48 9.49 6.89 0.53
CA GLN A 48 8.67 5.84 1.17
C GLN A 48 7.54 5.36 0.25
N ARG A 49 6.99 4.18 0.53
CA ARG A 49 5.85 3.63 -0.24
C ARG A 49 4.59 4.43 0.06
N CYS A 50 4.05 5.09 -0.96
CA CYS A 50 2.72 5.68 -0.95
C CYS A 50 1.76 4.82 -1.79
N VAL A 51 0.49 4.76 -1.40
CA VAL A 51 -0.59 4.15 -2.18
C VAL A 51 -1.73 5.16 -2.28
N PRO A 52 -2.38 5.29 -3.46
CA PRO A 52 -3.54 6.15 -3.57
C PRO A 52 -4.73 5.56 -2.81
N ASP A 53 -5.73 6.39 -2.56
CA ASP A 53 -6.98 5.97 -1.95
C ASP A 53 -7.68 4.89 -2.78
N PHE A 54 -8.42 4.02 -2.11
CA PHE A 54 -9.25 3.04 -2.77
C PHE A 54 -10.49 3.73 -3.36
N VAL A 55 -10.53 3.82 -4.69
CA VAL A 55 -11.64 4.44 -5.44
C VAL A 55 -12.15 3.51 -6.53
N ASN A 56 -13.44 3.60 -6.85
CA ASN A 56 -13.98 2.97 -8.04
C ASN A 56 -13.55 3.76 -9.29
N ALA A 57 -12.51 3.29 -9.97
CA ALA A 57 -12.00 3.92 -11.19
C ALA A 57 -13.00 3.92 -12.36
N ALA A 58 -14.00 3.04 -12.32
CA ALA A 58 -15.05 2.92 -13.35
C ALA A 58 -16.24 3.86 -13.12
N PHE A 59 -16.35 4.48 -11.93
CA PHE A 59 -17.48 5.35 -11.64
C PHE A 59 -17.48 6.57 -12.59
N THR A 60 -18.64 6.87 -13.17
CA THR A 60 -18.84 7.95 -14.16
C THR A 60 -18.03 7.79 -15.46
N ARG A 61 -17.40 6.63 -15.69
CA ARG A 61 -16.75 6.33 -16.97
C ARG A 61 -17.74 5.66 -17.92
N LEU A 62 -17.70 6.09 -19.19
CA LEU A 62 -18.36 5.39 -20.28
C LEU A 62 -17.42 4.29 -20.79
N PHE A 63 -18.00 3.17 -21.21
CA PHE A 63 -17.27 2.01 -21.70
C PHE A 63 -17.67 1.69 -23.13
N GLU A 64 -16.68 1.35 -23.95
CA GLU A 64 -16.93 0.73 -25.25
C GLU A 64 -17.29 -0.75 -25.03
N VAL A 65 -18.37 -1.19 -25.67
CA VAL A 65 -18.88 -2.56 -25.53
C VAL A 65 -19.02 -3.18 -26.91
N THR A 66 -18.77 -4.49 -26.99
CA THR A 66 -18.86 -5.23 -28.25
C THR A 66 -20.30 -5.58 -28.62
N ASN A 67 -21.23 -5.58 -27.67
CA ASN A 67 -22.65 -5.83 -27.89
C ASN A 67 -23.49 -5.15 -26.81
N THR A 68 -24.64 -4.59 -27.21
CA THR A 68 -25.69 -4.07 -26.32
C THR A 68 -27.00 -4.76 -26.66
N CYS A 69 -27.68 -5.34 -25.67
CA CYS A 69 -28.98 -5.96 -25.91
C CYS A 69 -30.05 -4.90 -26.25
N GLY A 70 -31.09 -5.32 -26.98
CA GLY A 70 -32.24 -4.46 -27.29
C GLY A 70 -32.05 -3.46 -28.44
N GLU A 71 -30.90 -3.42 -29.13
CA GLU A 71 -30.72 -2.57 -30.32
C GLU A 71 -31.56 -3.02 -31.51
N THR A 72 -31.71 -4.33 -31.73
CA THR A 72 -32.45 -4.91 -32.88
C THR A 72 -33.37 -6.08 -32.51
N GLY A 73 -33.47 -6.43 -31.23
CA GLY A 73 -34.30 -7.53 -30.72
C GLY A 73 -35.33 -7.06 -29.67
N PRO A 74 -36.27 -7.93 -29.27
CA PRO A 74 -37.24 -7.60 -28.23
C PRO A 74 -36.53 -7.19 -26.93
N THR A 75 -37.03 -6.13 -26.32
CA THR A 75 -36.67 -5.72 -24.95
C THR A 75 -37.55 -6.51 -23.99
N GLU A 76 -36.95 -7.04 -22.92
CA GLU A 76 -37.61 -7.78 -21.85
C GLU A 76 -38.37 -6.85 -20.89
#